data_AF-A0A1I5V8V0-F1
#
_entry.id   AF-A0A1I5V8V0-F1
#
_cell.length_a   1.000
_cell.length_b   1.000
_cell.length_c   1.000
_cell.angle_alpha   90.00
_cell.angle_beta   90.00
_cell.angle_gamma   90.00
#
_symmetry.space_group_name_H-M   'P 1'
#
loop_
_entity.id
_entity.type
_entity.pdbx_description
1 polymer ?
#
loop_
_entity_poly.entity_id
_entity_poly.type
_entity_poly.pdbx_seq_one_letter_code
_entity_poly.pdbx_strand_id
1 'polypeptide(L)'
;MGGDSWNRRDAGLAALVTRRLALVADVSALTAEALRFHQKLSGTEMEVLRLQLEIGRHGGSAQLVQDLHDAEESAAAARQACLKSEDRIVAIEGEIADVDCALAQATSGSGGDKP
;
A
#
# COMPACT_ATOMS: atom_id res chain seq x y z
N MET A 1 -1.51 -7.20 -46.53
CA MET A 1 -1.22 -7.96 -45.30
C MET A 1 -0.85 -6.96 -44.22
N GLY A 2 -1.71 -6.73 -43.23
CA GLY A 2 -1.50 -5.66 -42.22
C GLY A 2 -2.42 -5.78 -40.99
N GLY A 3 -3.58 -6.44 -41.13
CA GLY A 3 -4.56 -6.62 -40.06
C GLY A 3 -4.06 -7.37 -38.82
N ASP A 4 -3.24 -8.43 -38.99
CA ASP A 4 -2.79 -9.25 -37.86
C ASP A 4 -1.80 -8.51 -36.92
N SER A 5 -1.03 -7.57 -37.47
CA SER A 5 -0.06 -6.77 -36.70
C SER A 5 -0.71 -5.65 -35.88
N TRP A 6 -1.83 -5.11 -36.38
CA TRP A 6 -2.64 -4.11 -35.68
C TRP A 6 -3.44 -4.77 -34.56
N ASN A 7 -4.10 -5.89 -34.87
CA ASN A 7 -4.89 -6.64 -33.88
C ASN A 7 -4.04 -7.14 -32.70
N ARG A 8 -2.78 -7.54 -32.96
CA ARG A 8 -1.83 -7.93 -31.90
C ARG A 8 -1.41 -6.74 -31.03
N ARG A 9 -1.22 -5.55 -31.61
CA ARG A 9 -0.89 -4.34 -30.86
C ARG A 9 -2.04 -3.88 -29.98
N ASP A 10 -3.25 -3.85 -30.53
CA ASP A 10 -4.46 -3.46 -29.79
C ASP A 10 -4.72 -4.42 -28.62
N ALA A 11 -4.55 -5.74 -28.84
CA ALA A 11 -4.62 -6.74 -27.78
C ALA A 11 -3.53 -6.54 -26.71
N GLY A 12 -2.30 -6.20 -27.10
CA GLY A 12 -1.20 -5.90 -26.16
C GLY A 12 -1.46 -4.65 -25.33
N LEU A 13 -1.96 -3.58 -25.95
CA LEU A 13 -2.37 -2.35 -25.25
C LEU A 13 -3.51 -2.62 -24.27
N ALA A 14 -4.54 -3.37 -24.69
CA ALA A 14 -5.64 -3.75 -23.81
C ALA A 14 -5.14 -4.53 -22.59
N ALA A 15 -4.21 -5.48 -22.77
CA ALA A 15 -3.62 -6.23 -21.68
C ALA A 15 -2.85 -5.34 -20.69
N LEU A 16 -2.06 -4.38 -21.18
CA LEU A 16 -1.34 -3.42 -20.34
C LEU A 16 -2.29 -2.51 -19.55
N VAL A 17 -3.35 -2.01 -20.18
CA VAL A 17 -4.37 -1.20 -19.50
C VAL A 17 -5.09 -2.02 -18.43
N THR A 18 -5.49 -3.26 -18.72
CA THR A 18 -6.10 -4.15 -17.74
C THR A 18 -5.15 -4.40 -16.56
N ARG A 19 -3.87 -4.67 -16.82
CA ARG A 19 -2.86 -4.86 -15.76
C ARG A 19 -2.72 -3.60 -14.90
N ARG A 20 -2.64 -2.42 -15.52
CA ARG A 20 -2.57 -1.14 -14.80
C ARG A 20 -3.76 -0.93 -13.88
N LEU A 21 -4.98 -1.18 -14.37
CA LEU A 21 -6.20 -1.04 -13.57
C LEU A 21 -6.21 -2.01 -12.37
N ALA A 22 -5.75 -3.23 -12.56
CA ALA A 22 -5.61 -4.20 -11.47
C ALA A 22 -4.61 -3.73 -10.40
N LEU A 23 -3.42 -3.27 -10.82
CA LEU A 23 -2.41 -2.74 -9.89
C LEU A 23 -2.90 -1.51 -9.12
N VAL A 24 -3.65 -0.61 -9.78
CA VAL A 24 -4.27 0.55 -9.13
C VAL A 24 -5.34 0.12 -8.12
N ALA A 25 -6.10 -0.92 -8.40
CA ALA A 25 -7.05 -1.48 -7.43
C ALA A 25 -6.31 -2.06 -6.21
N ASP A 26 -5.22 -2.78 -6.44
CA ASP A 26 -4.40 -3.39 -5.38
C ASP A 26 -3.73 -2.32 -4.49
N VAL A 27 -3.13 -1.28 -5.08
CA VAL A 27 -2.52 -0.19 -4.30
C VAL A 27 -3.57 0.60 -3.51
N SER A 28 -4.78 0.77 -4.06
CA SER A 28 -5.88 1.43 -3.35
C SER A 28 -6.34 0.60 -2.14
N ALA A 29 -6.43 -0.72 -2.29
CA ALA A 29 -6.78 -1.62 -1.20
C ALA A 29 -5.71 -1.61 -0.09
N LEU A 30 -4.43 -1.68 -0.47
CA LEU A 30 -3.32 -1.60 0.48
C LEU A 30 -3.24 -0.25 1.20
N THR A 31 -3.51 0.85 0.49
CA THR A 31 -3.56 2.18 1.09
C THR A 31 -4.66 2.26 2.14
N ALA A 32 -5.84 1.72 1.85
CA ALA A 32 -6.94 1.64 2.83
C ALA A 32 -6.58 0.76 4.03
N GLU A 33 -5.86 -0.35 3.82
CA GLU A 33 -5.36 -1.21 4.88
C GLU A 33 -4.32 -0.49 5.76
N ALA A 34 -3.35 0.19 5.16
CA ALA A 34 -2.34 0.98 5.86
C ALA A 34 -3.00 2.07 6.73
N LEU A 35 -3.97 2.80 6.18
CA LEU A 35 -4.74 3.80 6.93
C LEU A 35 -5.45 3.20 8.16
N ARG A 36 -6.02 1.99 8.03
CA ARG A 36 -6.63 1.29 9.17
C ARG A 36 -5.60 0.94 10.24
N PHE A 37 -4.41 0.50 9.86
CA PHE A 37 -3.33 0.22 10.82
C PHE A 37 -2.83 1.49 11.50
N HIS A 38 -2.68 2.61 10.77
CA HIS A 38 -2.33 3.89 11.39
C HIS A 38 -3.39 4.36 12.39
N GLN A 39 -4.67 4.23 12.07
CA GLN A 39 -5.76 4.56 13.00
C GLN A 39 -5.72 3.69 14.24
N LYS A 40 -5.53 2.37 14.07
CA LYS A 40 -5.39 1.43 15.19
C LYS A 40 -4.19 1.79 16.06
N LEU A 41 -3.03 2.05 15.43
CA LEU A 41 -1.80 2.42 16.11
C LEU A 41 -2.00 3.68 16.94
N SER A 42 -2.58 4.72 16.35
CA SER A 42 -2.87 5.96 17.08
C SER A 42 -3.75 5.72 18.31
N GLY A 43 -4.79 4.89 18.17
CA GLY A 43 -5.64 4.51 19.31
C GLY A 43 -4.85 3.75 20.40
N THR A 44 -3.98 2.83 20.02
CA THR A 44 -3.15 2.06 20.97
C THR A 44 -2.09 2.93 21.64
N GLU A 45 -1.45 3.86 20.93
CA GLU A 45 -0.48 4.79 21.51
C GLU A 45 -1.10 5.74 22.52
N MET A 46 -2.34 6.18 22.27
CA MET A 46 -3.12 6.95 23.25
C MET A 46 -3.41 6.12 24.52
N GLU A 47 -3.71 4.84 24.37
CA GLU A 47 -3.96 3.93 25.50
C GLU A 47 -2.68 3.67 26.31
N VAL A 48 -1.54 3.46 25.64
CA VAL A 48 -0.22 3.35 26.28
C VAL A 48 0.05 4.60 27.12
N LEU A 49 -0.14 5.80 26.56
CA LEU A 49 0.05 7.05 27.30
C LEU A 49 -0.91 7.15 28.49
N ARG A 50 -2.17 6.78 28.32
CA ARG A 50 -3.18 6.77 29.40
C ARG A 50 -2.73 5.89 30.56
N LEU A 51 -2.28 4.66 30.27
CA LEU A 51 -1.82 3.68 31.25
C LEU A 51 -0.55 4.14 31.96
N GLN A 52 0.43 4.66 31.22
CA GLN A 52 1.66 5.22 31.79
C GLN A 52 1.36 6.36 32.77
N LEU A 53 0.42 7.25 32.41
CA LEU A 53 -0.01 8.34 33.29
C LEU A 53 -0.75 7.85 34.53
N GLU A 54 -1.59 6.82 34.40
CA GLU A 54 -2.30 6.22 35.53
C GLU A 54 -1.34 5.55 36.51
N ILE A 55 -0.39 4.75 36.00
CA ILE A 55 0.69 4.14 36.77
C ILE A 55 1.53 5.22 37.47
N GLY A 56 1.88 6.30 36.76
CA GLY A 56 2.66 7.40 37.34
C GLY A 56 1.95 8.14 38.47
N ARG A 57 0.61 8.21 38.45
CA ARG A 57 -0.17 8.89 39.50
C ARG A 57 -0.52 8.00 40.68
N HIS A 58 -0.82 6.73 40.44
CA HIS A 58 -1.45 5.84 41.43
C HIS A 58 -0.58 4.61 41.77
N GLY A 59 0.58 4.48 41.13
CA GLY A 59 1.44 3.30 41.23
C GLY A 59 1.03 2.20 40.24
N GLY A 60 1.98 1.33 39.92
CA GLY A 60 1.76 0.21 39.00
C GLY A 60 1.16 -1.00 39.72
N SER A 61 -0.16 -1.14 39.69
CA SER A 61 -0.76 -2.43 40.04
C SER A 61 -0.34 -3.49 39.00
N ALA A 62 -0.32 -4.77 39.39
CA ALA A 62 0.04 -5.85 38.47
C ALA A 62 -0.84 -5.86 37.21
N GLN A 63 -2.13 -5.53 37.35
CA GLN A 63 -3.05 -5.42 36.22
C GLN A 63 -2.67 -4.27 35.29
N LEU A 64 -2.41 -3.07 35.82
CA LEU A 64 -2.04 -1.91 35.00
C LEU A 64 -0.72 -2.12 34.25
N VAL A 65 0.25 -2.79 34.88
CA VAL A 65 1.52 -3.13 34.24
C VAL A 65 1.31 -4.14 33.11
N GLN A 66 0.46 -5.15 33.32
CA GLN A 66 0.12 -6.11 32.27
C GLN A 66 -0.61 -5.43 31.10
N ASP A 67 -1.64 -4.63 31.40
CA ASP A 67 -2.39 -3.90 30.38
C ASP A 67 -1.48 -2.98 29.56
N LEU A 68 -0.49 -2.34 30.20
CA LEU A 68 0.50 -1.52 29.52
C LEU A 68 1.36 -2.36 28.57
N HIS A 69 1.83 -3.53 29.03
CA HIS A 69 2.64 -4.42 28.19
C HIS A 69 1.86 -4.92 26.98
N ASP A 70 0.61 -5.33 27.17
CA ASP A 70 -0.26 -5.80 26.09
C ASP A 70 -0.53 -4.68 25.07
N ALA A 71 -0.73 -3.44 25.55
CA ALA A 71 -0.91 -2.27 24.68
C ALA A 71 0.38 -1.95 23.90
N GLU A 72 1.55 -2.03 24.53
CA GLU A 72 2.84 -1.83 23.88
C GLU A 72 3.12 -2.89 22.80
N GLU A 73 2.81 -4.17 23.07
CA GLU A 73 2.93 -5.25 22.09
C GLU A 73 1.98 -5.04 20.91
N SER A 74 0.72 -4.68 21.18
CA SER A 74 -0.26 -4.34 20.14
C SER A 74 0.21 -3.17 19.27
N ALA A 75 0.80 -2.13 19.87
CA ALA A 75 1.35 -0.99 19.13
C ALA A 75 2.55 -1.40 18.26
N ALA A 76 3.44 -2.26 18.79
CA ALA A 76 4.56 -2.79 18.03
C ALA A 76 4.09 -3.63 16.82
N ALA A 77 3.09 -4.50 17.02
CA ALA A 77 2.49 -5.29 15.94
C ALA A 77 1.82 -4.40 14.88
N ALA A 78 1.10 -3.36 15.28
CA ALA A 78 0.48 -2.41 14.36
C ALA A 78 1.53 -1.62 13.55
N ARG A 79 2.61 -1.15 14.18
CA ARG A 79 3.74 -0.51 13.47
C ARG A 79 4.37 -1.43 12.44
N GLN A 80 4.60 -2.69 12.80
CA GLN A 80 5.16 -3.67 11.86
C GLN A 80 4.21 -3.93 10.68
N ALA A 81 2.90 -3.96 10.93
CA ALA A 81 1.90 -4.10 9.88
C ALA A 81 1.88 -2.88 8.93
N CYS A 82 1.95 -1.65 9.46
CA CYS A 82 2.09 -0.44 8.64
C CYS A 82 3.29 -0.53 7.70
N LEU A 83 4.49 -0.82 8.23
CA LEU A 83 5.72 -0.92 7.44
C LEU A 83 5.59 -1.96 6.32
N LYS A 84 5.01 -3.12 6.61
CA LYS A 84 4.77 -4.17 5.59
C LYS A 84 3.79 -3.71 4.51
N SER A 85 2.75 -2.95 4.86
CA SER A 85 1.82 -2.40 3.88
C SER A 85 2.50 -1.32 3.02
N GLU A 86 3.31 -0.45 3.62
CA GLU A 86 4.09 0.57 2.92
C GLU A 86 5.09 -0.06 1.94
N ASP A 87 5.86 -1.07 2.36
CA ASP A 87 6.79 -1.80 1.48
C ASP A 87 6.07 -2.40 0.26
N ARG A 88 4.88 -2.98 0.46
CA ARG A 88 4.06 -3.55 -0.61
C ARG A 88 3.50 -2.48 -1.55
N ILE A 89 3.11 -1.32 -1.01
CA ILE A 89 2.67 -0.18 -1.82
C ILE A 89 3.80 0.26 -2.75
N VAL A 90 5.01 0.49 -2.21
CA VAL A 90 6.18 0.89 -3.00
C VAL A 90 6.49 -0.12 -4.10
N ALA A 91 6.40 -1.43 -3.82
CA ALA A 91 6.62 -2.46 -4.81
C ALA A 91 5.59 -2.39 -5.97
N ILE A 92 4.31 -2.24 -5.65
CA ILE A 92 3.23 -2.13 -6.65
C ILE A 92 3.33 -0.83 -7.44
N GLU A 93 3.69 0.29 -6.80
CA GLU A 93 3.94 1.56 -7.48
C GLU A 93 5.09 1.43 -8.50
N GLY A 94 6.13 0.65 -8.18
CA GLY A 94 7.18 0.28 -9.13
C GLY A 94 6.63 -0.50 -10.33
N GLU A 95 5.79 -1.51 -10.11
CA GLU A 95 5.14 -2.25 -11.20
C GLU A 95 4.24 -1.35 -12.06
N ILE A 96 3.54 -0.39 -11.46
CA ILE A 96 2.73 0.59 -12.20
C ILE A 96 3.63 1.45 -13.08
N ALA A 97 4.77 1.92 -12.58
CA ALA A 97 5.71 2.71 -13.36
C ALA A 97 6.25 1.94 -14.57
N ASP A 98 6.55 0.65 -14.41
CA ASP A 98 6.97 -0.23 -15.51
C ASP A 98 5.88 -0.40 -16.57
N VAL A 99 4.62 -0.61 -16.14
CA VAL A 99 3.48 -0.69 -17.06
C VAL A 99 3.23 0.63 -17.78
N ASP A 100 3.36 1.76 -17.09
CA ASP A 100 3.20 3.09 -17.66
C ASP A 100 4.29 3.39 -18.70
N CYS A 101 5.52 2.95 -18.45
CA CYS A 101 6.61 3.00 -19.43
C CYS A 101 6.31 2.14 -20.66
N ALA A 102 5.82 0.91 -20.47
CA ALA A 102 5.44 0.02 -21.58
C ALA A 102 4.28 0.60 -22.42
N LEU A 103 3.28 1.19 -21.78
CA LEU A 103 2.17 1.88 -22.44
C LEU A 103 2.66 3.07 -23.27
N ALA A 104 3.57 3.88 -22.71
CA ALA A 104 4.15 5.02 -23.43
C ALA A 104 4.94 4.58 -24.67
N GLN A 105 5.72 3.50 -24.56
CA GLN A 105 6.46 2.94 -25.71
C GLN A 105 5.52 2.40 -26.79
N ALA A 106 4.48 1.65 -26.39
CA ALA A 106 3.52 1.05 -27.32
C ALA A 106 2.67 2.12 -28.06
N THR A 107 2.42 3.27 -27.44
CA THR A 107 1.65 4.37 -28.03
C THR A 107 2.52 5.34 -28.85
N SER A 108 3.78 5.56 -28.48
CA SER A 108 4.71 6.46 -29.19
C SER A 108 5.20 5.90 -30.53
N GLY A 109 5.22 4.57 -30.71
CA GLY A 109 5.58 3.91 -31.98
C GLY A 109 4.56 4.06 -33.12
N SER A 110 3.42 4.72 -32.89
CA SER A 110 2.37 4.92 -33.90
C SER A 110 2.47 6.25 -34.67
N GLY A 111 3.47 7.08 -34.38
CA GLY A 111 3.62 8.44 -34.92
C GLY A 111 4.67 8.61 -36.03
N GLY A 112 4.99 7.57 -36.79
CA GLY A 112 6.03 7.60 -37.82
C GLY A 112 5.53 7.22 -39.20
N ASP A 113 4.77 8.11 -39.86
CA ASP A 113 4.76 8.19 -41.32
C ASP A 113 4.47 9.63 -41.76
N LYS A 114 5.50 10.31 -42.26
CA LYS A 114 5.40 11.47 -43.16
C LYS A 114 6.69 11.57 -43.97
N PRO A 115 6.56 11.81 -45.28
CA PRO A 115 6.78 13.16 -45.81
C PRO A 115 5.47 13.83 -46.22
#